data_AF-A0A4R0XIY7-F1
#
_entry.id   AF-A0A4R0XIY7-F1
#
_cell.length_a   1.000
_cell.length_b   1.000
_cell.length_c   1.000
_cell.angle_alpha   90.00
_cell.angle_beta   90.00
_cell.angle_gamma   90.00
#
_symmetry.space_group_name_H-M   'P 1'
#
loop_
_entity.id
_entity.type
_entity.pdbx_description
1 polymer ?
#
loop_
_entity_poly.entity_id
_entity_poly.type
_entity_poly.pdbx_seq_one_letter_code
_entity_poly.pdbx_strand_id
1 'polypeptide(L)'
;DLINKAIKKASPFDGTTDPKTYKFPKKVSVVLSKKVIINVALTPGTIDAKYGTIAWAAIGSNAHGSKTQSLVGTLRGFDGPLSTQKKITDAALDKLAKNPKLVSDAIKKAQNIDNKTDPDGHVLPKEITIPVDGVNIKVKITQPNPDQKDTDKGIIKWTGVATGPHTDKKVNLKDQIDGLKTKKDKEKEAFLNGAKTIDGDKINDAIKKAIEKQTGKKINELEPKDVTLPGKIQIPIGGGKEIEVQIKPGNKNADKGSIDWTGTVVVPGQDPTLRLLKIA
;
A
#
# COMPACT_ATOMS: atom_id res chain seq x y z
N ASP A 1 -27.26 -26.70 24.98
CA ASP A 1 -27.83 -25.40 24.53
C ASP A 1 -29.12 -24.96 25.20
N LEU A 2 -30.17 -25.78 25.27
CA LEU A 2 -31.45 -25.35 25.86
C LEU A 2 -31.34 -24.91 27.33
N ILE A 3 -30.51 -25.60 28.12
CA ILE A 3 -30.22 -25.24 29.52
C ILE A 3 -29.53 -23.87 29.60
N ASN A 4 -28.51 -23.60 28.78
CA ASN A 4 -27.84 -22.28 28.74
C ASN A 4 -28.82 -21.14 28.40
N LYS A 5 -29.73 -21.36 27.44
CA LYS A 5 -30.79 -20.39 27.11
C LYS A 5 -31.75 -20.19 28.28
N ALA A 6 -32.15 -21.26 28.96
CA ALA A 6 -33.04 -21.19 30.12
C ALA A 6 -32.38 -20.48 31.32
N ILE A 7 -31.08 -20.72 31.57
CA ILE A 7 -30.30 -20.00 32.58
C ILE A 7 -30.25 -18.51 32.25
N LYS A 8 -29.90 -18.15 31.01
CA LYS A 8 -29.88 -16.74 30.58
C LYS A 8 -31.26 -16.07 30.66
N LYS A 9 -32.35 -16.81 30.45
CA LYS A 9 -33.72 -16.29 30.62
C LYS A 9 -34.07 -16.08 32.09
N ALA A 10 -33.67 -17.00 32.97
CA ALA A 10 -33.97 -16.94 34.40
C ALA A 10 -33.14 -15.91 35.16
N SER A 11 -31.88 -15.72 34.76
CA SER A 11 -30.97 -14.71 35.30
C SER A 11 -30.17 -14.11 34.14
N PRO A 12 -30.67 -13.01 33.54
CA PRO A 12 -30.02 -12.37 32.40
C PRO A 12 -28.59 -11.93 32.72
N PHE A 13 -27.72 -12.08 31.73
CA PHE A 13 -26.35 -11.58 31.75
C PHE A 13 -25.90 -11.23 30.34
N ASP A 14 -24.87 -10.39 30.27
CA ASP A 14 -24.20 -9.99 29.05
C ASP A 14 -22.70 -9.78 29.27
N GLY A 15 -22.02 -9.25 28.25
CA GLY A 15 -20.59 -9.02 28.27
C GLY A 15 -20.13 -7.88 29.18
N THR A 16 -21.01 -7.31 30.00
CA THR A 16 -20.71 -6.33 31.06
C THR A 16 -20.97 -6.91 32.46
N THR A 17 -21.55 -8.11 32.54
CA THR A 17 -21.86 -8.78 33.80
C THR A 17 -20.61 -9.48 34.34
N ASP A 18 -20.14 -9.12 35.54
CA ASP A 18 -19.03 -9.81 36.21
C ASP A 18 -19.43 -11.23 36.62
N PRO A 19 -18.71 -12.28 36.16
CA PRO A 19 -19.05 -13.66 36.47
C PRO A 19 -18.90 -14.00 37.95
N LYS A 20 -18.10 -13.24 38.73
CA LYS A 20 -17.93 -13.45 40.18
C LYS A 20 -19.13 -12.98 41.00
N THR A 21 -19.86 -11.98 40.50
CA THR A 21 -21.03 -11.40 41.19
C THR A 21 -22.36 -11.87 40.60
N TYR A 22 -22.32 -12.59 39.47
CA TYR A 22 -23.50 -13.13 38.82
C TYR A 22 -24.26 -14.11 39.73
N LYS A 23 -25.55 -13.81 39.92
CA LYS A 23 -26.47 -14.66 40.68
C LYS A 23 -26.91 -15.85 39.82
N PHE A 24 -26.15 -16.94 39.91
CA PHE A 24 -26.42 -18.17 39.17
C PHE A 24 -27.74 -18.82 39.65
N PRO A 25 -28.71 -19.11 38.76
CA PRO A 25 -29.99 -19.68 39.17
C PRO A 25 -29.84 -21.14 39.62
N LYS A 26 -30.48 -21.51 40.73
CA LYS A 26 -30.43 -22.88 41.28
C LYS A 26 -31.32 -23.88 40.52
N LYS A 27 -32.29 -23.39 39.76
CA LYS A 27 -33.23 -24.21 38.99
C LYS A 27 -33.72 -23.48 37.76
N VAL A 28 -33.95 -24.22 36.68
CA VAL A 28 -34.62 -23.72 35.47
C VAL A 28 -35.55 -24.80 34.91
N SER A 29 -36.51 -24.40 34.09
CA SER A 29 -37.37 -25.33 33.35
C SER A 29 -37.05 -25.24 31.87
N VAL A 30 -36.87 -26.40 31.23
CA VAL A 30 -36.61 -26.52 29.79
C VAL A 30 -37.78 -27.22 29.13
N VAL A 31 -38.29 -26.63 28.05
CA VAL A 31 -39.37 -27.22 27.24
C VAL A 31 -38.72 -27.96 26.08
N LEU A 32 -38.84 -29.30 26.05
CA LEU A 32 -38.31 -30.11 24.94
C LEU A 32 -39.30 -30.21 23.77
N SER A 33 -40.60 -30.19 24.09
CA SER A 33 -41.72 -30.17 23.13
C SER A 33 -42.95 -29.56 23.82
N LYS A 34 -44.04 -29.29 23.08
CA LYS A 34 -45.24 -28.58 23.60
C LYS A 34 -45.87 -29.20 24.87
N LYS A 35 -45.52 -30.43 25.26
CA LYS A 35 -46.07 -31.14 26.43
C LYS A 35 -45.04 -31.68 27.41
N VAL A 36 -43.73 -31.51 27.16
CA VAL A 36 -42.68 -32.07 28.03
C VAL A 36 -41.82 -30.95 28.62
N ILE A 37 -42.00 -30.75 29.93
CA ILE A 37 -41.20 -29.82 30.74
C ILE A 37 -40.23 -30.64 31.57
N ILE A 38 -38.94 -30.33 31.42
CA ILE A 38 -37.87 -30.88 32.26
C ILE A 38 -37.52 -29.84 33.30
N ASN A 39 -37.60 -30.23 34.56
CA ASN A 39 -37.07 -29.44 35.66
C ASN A 39 -35.58 -29.74 35.79
N VAL A 40 -34.78 -28.69 35.79
CA VAL A 40 -33.33 -28.79 35.83
C VAL A 40 -32.86 -28.15 37.13
N ALA A 41 -32.39 -28.97 38.06
CA ALA A 41 -31.63 -28.49 39.21
C ALA A 41 -30.21 -28.19 38.75
N LEU A 42 -29.67 -27.03 39.13
CA LEU A 42 -28.37 -26.55 38.66
C LEU A 42 -27.42 -26.32 39.83
N THR A 43 -26.16 -26.68 39.60
CA THR A 43 -25.05 -26.42 40.51
C THR A 43 -24.01 -25.58 39.76
N PRO A 44 -23.68 -24.37 40.24
CA PRO A 44 -22.59 -23.61 39.65
C PRO A 44 -21.28 -24.35 39.90
N GLY A 45 -20.45 -24.42 38.86
CA GLY A 45 -19.10 -24.95 38.91
C GLY A 45 -18.06 -23.82 38.97
N THR A 46 -16.87 -24.12 38.49
CA THR A 46 -15.74 -23.17 38.48
C THR A 46 -16.06 -21.90 37.69
N ILE A 47 -15.73 -20.76 38.29
CA ILE A 47 -15.78 -19.45 37.64
C ILE A 47 -14.41 -19.15 37.04
N ASP A 48 -14.37 -18.98 35.73
CA ASP A 48 -13.19 -18.46 35.04
C ASP A 48 -13.43 -16.98 34.69
N ALA A 49 -13.08 -16.13 35.64
CA ALA A 49 -13.23 -14.68 35.50
C ALA A 49 -12.30 -14.09 34.43
N LYS A 50 -11.21 -14.78 34.08
CA LYS A 50 -10.28 -14.34 33.03
C LYS A 50 -10.94 -14.43 31.66
N TYR A 51 -11.66 -15.52 31.40
CA TYR A 51 -12.35 -15.78 30.13
C TYR A 51 -13.84 -15.41 30.14
N GLY A 52 -14.38 -14.93 31.26
CA GLY A 52 -15.80 -14.58 31.37
C GLY A 52 -16.71 -15.81 31.23
N THR A 53 -16.37 -16.91 31.92
CA THR A 53 -17.14 -18.15 31.86
C THR A 53 -17.46 -18.73 33.23
N ILE A 54 -18.56 -19.47 33.32
CA ILE A 54 -18.98 -20.19 34.52
C ILE A 54 -19.35 -21.61 34.09
N ALA A 55 -18.59 -22.60 34.57
CA ALA A 55 -18.96 -24.01 34.40
C ALA A 55 -20.21 -24.31 35.24
N TRP A 56 -20.98 -25.34 34.86
CA TRP A 56 -22.12 -25.79 35.64
C TRP A 56 -22.35 -27.28 35.48
N ALA A 57 -22.94 -27.87 36.51
CA ALA A 57 -23.53 -29.20 36.47
C ALA A 57 -25.06 -29.08 36.65
N ALA A 58 -25.78 -30.04 36.12
CA ALA A 58 -27.23 -30.04 36.11
C ALA A 58 -27.78 -31.45 36.30
N ILE A 59 -28.89 -31.56 37.02
CA ILE A 59 -29.68 -32.79 37.12
C ILE A 59 -31.05 -32.50 36.54
N GLY A 60 -31.35 -33.12 35.40
CA GLY A 60 -32.67 -33.04 34.77
C GLY A 60 -33.60 -34.12 35.31
N SER A 61 -34.83 -33.75 35.66
CA SER A 61 -35.91 -34.66 36.03
C SER A 61 -37.23 -34.23 35.38
N ASN A 62 -38.14 -35.19 35.17
CA ASN A 62 -39.51 -34.93 34.76
C ASN A 62 -40.47 -35.31 35.90
N ALA A 63 -41.63 -34.65 35.98
CA ALA A 63 -42.58 -34.89 37.06
C ALA A 63 -43.20 -36.30 37.05
N HIS A 64 -43.08 -37.02 35.93
CA HIS A 64 -43.75 -38.30 35.69
C HIS A 64 -42.78 -39.49 35.54
N GLY A 65 -41.49 -39.31 35.77
CA GLY A 65 -40.50 -40.36 35.63
C GLY A 65 -39.45 -40.34 36.74
N SER A 66 -38.92 -41.52 37.07
CA SER A 66 -37.87 -41.71 38.09
C SER A 66 -36.46 -41.56 37.53
N LYS A 67 -36.30 -41.40 36.21
CA LYS A 67 -35.00 -41.29 35.55
C LYS A 67 -34.50 -39.85 35.64
N THR A 68 -33.34 -39.68 36.28
CA THR A 68 -32.59 -38.42 36.27
C THR A 68 -31.40 -38.52 35.33
N GLN A 69 -31.02 -37.39 34.72
CA GLN A 69 -29.81 -37.30 33.90
C GLN A 69 -28.90 -36.19 34.39
N SER A 70 -27.63 -36.52 34.61
CA SER A 70 -26.59 -35.54 34.92
C SER A 70 -26.02 -34.97 33.62
N LEU A 71 -25.90 -33.64 33.57
CA LEU A 71 -25.35 -32.90 32.44
C LEU A 71 -24.34 -31.88 32.97
N VAL A 72 -23.34 -31.56 32.17
CA VAL A 72 -22.39 -30.49 32.45
C VAL A 72 -22.33 -29.52 31.28
N GLY A 73 -21.95 -28.30 31.55
CA GLY A 73 -21.77 -27.29 30.51
C GLY A 73 -21.07 -26.04 31.02
N THR A 74 -21.03 -25.03 30.16
CA THR A 74 -20.37 -23.76 30.44
C THR A 74 -21.25 -22.62 29.93
N LEU A 75 -21.52 -21.65 30.79
CA LEU A 75 -22.02 -20.34 30.39
C LEU A 75 -20.85 -19.48 29.94
N ARG A 76 -21.01 -18.84 28.79
CA ARG A 76 -20.01 -17.95 28.19
C ARG A 76 -20.65 -16.60 27.91
N GLY A 77 -19.81 -15.56 27.89
CA GLY A 77 -20.24 -14.21 27.50
C GLY A 77 -20.42 -13.25 28.67
N PHE A 78 -19.86 -13.57 29.85
CA PHE A 78 -19.67 -12.61 30.93
C PHE A 78 -18.52 -11.65 30.62
N ASP A 79 -18.43 -10.56 31.37
CA ASP A 79 -17.25 -9.71 31.36
C ASP A 79 -16.04 -10.50 31.86
N GLY A 80 -14.92 -10.34 31.18
CA GLY A 80 -13.67 -10.98 31.51
C GLY A 80 -12.55 -10.19 30.83
N PRO A 81 -11.42 -9.94 31.49
CA PRO A 81 -10.35 -9.14 30.90
C PRO A 81 -9.93 -9.61 29.50
N LEU A 82 -9.90 -10.93 29.25
CA LEU A 82 -9.59 -11.46 27.91
C LEU A 82 -10.77 -11.32 26.93
N SER A 83 -12.02 -11.41 27.37
CA SER A 83 -13.17 -11.25 26.48
C SER A 83 -13.33 -9.78 26.04
N THR A 84 -13.05 -8.85 26.95
CA THR A 84 -13.00 -7.41 26.67
C THR A 84 -11.80 -7.06 25.79
N GLN A 85 -10.60 -7.58 26.08
CA GLN A 85 -9.44 -7.35 25.21
C GLN A 85 -9.64 -7.94 23.81
N LYS A 86 -10.29 -9.11 23.69
CA LYS A 86 -10.68 -9.68 22.40
C LYS A 86 -11.60 -8.74 21.61
N LYS A 87 -12.64 -8.17 22.24
CA LYS A 87 -13.55 -7.21 21.57
C LYS A 87 -12.80 -5.97 21.07
N ILE A 88 -11.88 -5.43 21.89
CA ILE A 88 -11.06 -4.27 21.52
C ILE A 88 -10.18 -4.61 20.32
N THR A 89 -9.48 -5.76 20.33
CA THR A 89 -8.68 -6.19 19.19
C THR A 89 -9.54 -6.45 17.94
N ASP A 90 -10.70 -7.08 18.09
CA ASP A 90 -11.60 -7.35 16.97
C ASP A 90 -12.11 -6.05 16.31
N ALA A 91 -12.38 -5.02 17.12
CA ALA A 91 -12.79 -3.69 16.65
C ALA A 91 -11.62 -2.95 15.96
N ALA A 92 -10.40 -3.07 16.49
CA ALA A 92 -9.20 -2.53 15.84
C ALA A 92 -8.96 -3.19 14.47
N LEU A 93 -9.14 -4.51 14.37
CA LEU A 93 -9.08 -5.24 13.10
C LEU A 93 -10.18 -4.79 12.12
N ASP A 94 -11.41 -4.56 12.59
CA ASP A 94 -12.50 -4.05 11.73
C ASP A 94 -12.24 -2.63 11.24
N LYS A 95 -11.66 -1.77 12.09
CA LYS A 95 -11.27 -0.42 11.70
C LYS A 95 -10.18 -0.44 10.62
N LEU A 96 -9.19 -1.32 10.78
CA LEU A 96 -8.14 -1.52 9.78
C LEU A 96 -8.71 -2.08 8.47
N ALA A 97 -9.70 -2.99 8.53
CA ALA A 97 -10.40 -3.52 7.36
C ALA A 97 -11.09 -2.43 6.53
N LYS A 98 -11.68 -1.44 7.21
CA LYS A 98 -12.38 -0.30 6.59
C LYS A 98 -11.40 0.77 6.06
N ASN A 99 -10.18 0.79 6.57
CA ASN A 99 -9.17 1.78 6.20
C ASN A 99 -7.78 1.14 6.02
N PRO A 100 -7.58 0.33 4.97
CA PRO A 100 -6.31 -0.34 4.72
C PRO A 100 -5.18 0.64 4.36
N LYS A 101 -5.53 1.90 3.99
CA LYS A 101 -4.56 2.97 3.74
C LYS A 101 -3.63 3.25 4.91
N LEU A 102 -4.07 3.01 6.15
CA LEU A 102 -3.21 3.09 7.34
C LEU A 102 -1.97 2.20 7.23
N VAL A 103 -2.10 1.03 6.59
CA VAL A 103 -0.98 0.13 6.33
C VAL A 103 -0.07 0.72 5.26
N SER A 104 -0.63 1.21 4.15
CA SER A 104 0.13 1.83 3.06
C SER A 104 0.94 3.04 3.55
N ASP A 105 0.33 3.92 4.34
CA ASP A 105 0.99 5.11 4.90
C ASP A 105 2.09 4.72 5.89
N ALA A 106 1.88 3.67 6.69
CA ALA A 106 2.90 3.15 7.59
C ALA A 106 4.08 2.51 6.83
N ILE A 107 3.82 1.78 5.73
CA ILE A 107 4.88 1.25 4.87
C ILE A 107 5.69 2.39 4.25
N LYS A 108 5.01 3.41 3.69
CA LYS A 108 5.68 4.60 3.13
C LYS A 108 6.59 5.26 4.14
N LYS A 109 6.09 5.48 5.36
CA LYS A 109 6.86 6.08 6.44
C LYS A 109 8.04 5.20 6.87
N ALA A 110 7.84 3.88 6.99
CA ALA A 110 8.87 2.95 7.44
C ALA A 110 10.02 2.80 6.44
N GLN A 111 9.73 2.87 5.14
CA GLN A 111 10.72 2.70 4.07
C GLN A 111 11.13 4.02 3.40
N ASN A 112 10.63 5.17 3.88
CA ASN A 112 10.83 6.50 3.28
C ASN A 112 10.49 6.54 1.78
N ILE A 113 9.36 5.94 1.39
CA ILE A 113 8.92 5.90 0.00
C ILE A 113 8.46 7.29 -0.44
N ASP A 114 8.98 7.74 -1.56
CA ASP A 114 8.70 9.05 -2.17
C ASP A 114 8.66 8.98 -3.71
N ASN A 115 8.55 10.13 -4.36
CA ASN A 115 8.51 10.26 -5.83
C ASN A 115 9.84 9.99 -6.53
N LYS A 116 10.91 9.68 -5.80
CA LYS A 116 12.20 9.24 -6.34
C LYS A 116 12.35 7.72 -6.28
N THR A 117 11.52 7.06 -5.48
CA THR A 117 11.53 5.61 -5.29
C THR A 117 11.00 4.92 -6.55
N ASP A 118 11.80 4.03 -7.14
CA ASP A 118 11.42 3.29 -8.35
C ASP A 118 10.53 2.07 -8.00
N PRO A 119 9.30 1.97 -8.54
CA PRO A 119 8.43 0.84 -8.27
C PRO A 119 9.00 -0.53 -8.70
N ASP A 120 9.76 -0.62 -9.80
CA ASP A 120 10.23 -1.90 -10.36
C ASP A 120 11.21 -2.62 -9.45
N GLY A 121 12.13 -1.87 -8.82
CA GLY A 121 13.13 -2.41 -7.90
C GLY A 121 12.67 -2.50 -6.44
N HIS A 122 11.54 -1.88 -6.09
CA HIS A 122 11.15 -1.75 -4.69
C HIS A 122 10.51 -3.02 -4.13
N VAL A 123 10.91 -3.40 -2.92
CA VAL A 123 10.42 -4.57 -2.18
C VAL A 123 9.70 -4.07 -0.92
N LEU A 124 8.46 -4.51 -0.73
CA LEU A 124 7.68 -4.15 0.45
C LEU A 124 8.17 -4.90 1.69
N PRO A 125 7.97 -4.40 2.91
CA PRO A 125 8.30 -5.17 4.11
C PRO A 125 7.43 -6.44 4.15
N LYS A 126 7.98 -7.56 4.63
CA LYS A 126 7.23 -8.82 4.79
C LYS A 126 6.16 -8.75 5.89
N GLU A 127 6.40 -7.94 6.91
CA GLU A 127 5.50 -7.72 8.03
C GLU A 127 5.63 -6.26 8.50
N ILE A 128 4.53 -5.66 8.93
CA ILE A 128 4.51 -4.35 9.58
C ILE A 128 3.55 -4.38 10.78
N THR A 129 3.87 -3.62 11.83
CA THR A 129 2.99 -3.48 13.01
C THR A 129 2.36 -2.09 13.00
N ILE A 130 1.04 -2.03 13.10
CA ILE A 130 0.23 -0.81 13.04
C ILE A 130 -0.50 -0.64 14.37
N PRO A 131 -0.26 0.45 15.12
CA PRO A 131 -1.08 0.78 16.29
C PRO A 131 -2.45 1.30 15.82
N VAL A 132 -3.52 0.62 16.20
CA VAL A 132 -4.90 1.02 15.94
C VAL A 132 -5.62 1.11 17.27
N ASP A 133 -6.00 2.32 17.68
CA ASP A 133 -6.68 2.60 18.95
C ASP A 133 -5.97 1.97 20.17
N GLY A 134 -4.64 2.05 20.19
CA GLY A 134 -3.80 1.50 21.26
C GLY A 134 -3.51 0.00 21.15
N VAL A 135 -4.06 -0.70 20.15
CA VAL A 135 -3.76 -2.12 19.87
C VAL A 135 -2.74 -2.25 18.75
N ASN A 136 -1.67 -2.99 18.99
CA ASN A 136 -0.68 -3.32 17.97
C ASN A 136 -1.18 -4.46 17.07
N ILE A 137 -1.58 -4.13 15.85
CA ILE A 137 -2.01 -5.09 14.83
C ILE A 137 -0.84 -5.42 13.92
N LYS A 138 -0.54 -6.71 13.74
CA LYS A 138 0.48 -7.18 12.80
C LYS A 138 -0.14 -7.44 11.45
N VAL A 139 0.48 -6.96 10.38
CA VAL A 139 0.05 -7.20 9.00
C VAL A 139 1.17 -7.89 8.27
N LYS A 140 0.92 -9.14 7.84
CA LYS A 140 1.83 -9.87 6.94
C LYS A 140 1.49 -9.49 5.51
N ILE A 141 2.46 -8.89 4.82
CA ILE A 141 2.29 -8.39 3.46
C ILE A 141 2.76 -9.46 2.48
N THR A 142 1.90 -9.80 1.53
CA THR A 142 2.26 -10.62 0.38
C THR A 142 3.11 -9.77 -0.55
N GLN A 143 4.29 -10.27 -0.91
CA GLN A 143 5.17 -9.53 -1.82
C GLN A 143 4.49 -9.36 -3.18
N PRO A 144 4.49 -8.14 -3.73
CA PRO A 144 3.86 -7.88 -5.00
C PRO A 144 4.61 -8.59 -6.13
N ASN A 145 3.88 -9.25 -7.01
CA ASN A 145 4.45 -9.72 -8.27
C ASN A 145 4.63 -8.54 -9.25
N PRO A 146 5.34 -8.73 -10.38
CA PRO A 146 5.54 -7.66 -11.36
C PRO A 146 4.23 -7.00 -11.84
N ASP A 147 3.16 -7.77 -12.04
CA ASP A 147 1.86 -7.25 -12.51
C ASP A 147 1.16 -6.32 -11.49
N GLN A 148 1.59 -6.36 -10.23
CA GLN A 148 1.12 -5.48 -9.18
C GLN A 148 1.89 -4.16 -9.11
N LYS A 149 2.93 -3.99 -9.94
CA LYS A 149 3.71 -2.76 -10.07
C LYS A 149 3.27 -2.02 -11.33
N ASP A 150 2.62 -0.88 -11.16
CA ASP A 150 2.21 0.00 -12.24
C ASP A 150 3.20 1.17 -12.29
N THR A 151 4.22 1.00 -13.13
CA THR A 151 5.33 1.95 -13.28
C THR A 151 4.90 3.23 -13.99
N ASP A 152 3.90 3.13 -14.87
CA ASP A 152 3.32 4.27 -15.55
C ASP A 152 2.68 5.23 -14.55
N LYS A 153 2.04 4.71 -13.50
CA LYS A 153 1.39 5.50 -12.45
C LYS A 153 2.19 5.67 -11.17
N GLY A 154 3.35 5.00 -11.03
CA GLY A 154 4.13 5.03 -9.79
C GLY A 154 3.38 4.38 -8.64
N ILE A 155 2.84 3.19 -8.86
CA ILE A 155 2.00 2.46 -7.90
C ILE A 155 2.54 1.05 -7.66
N ILE A 156 2.50 0.59 -6.40
CA ILE A 156 2.68 -0.81 -6.02
C ILE A 156 1.43 -1.28 -5.28
N LYS A 157 0.65 -2.17 -5.89
CA LYS A 157 -0.51 -2.82 -5.26
C LYS A 157 -0.02 -3.91 -4.31
N TRP A 158 -0.70 -4.10 -3.19
CA TRP A 158 -0.36 -5.14 -2.22
C TRP A 158 -1.59 -5.81 -1.63
N THR A 159 -1.38 -7.02 -1.12
CA THR A 159 -2.36 -7.74 -0.29
C THR A 159 -1.68 -8.19 0.98
N GLY A 160 -2.46 -8.43 2.04
CA GLY A 160 -1.90 -8.88 3.30
C GLY A 160 -2.94 -9.45 4.24
N VAL A 161 -2.48 -10.03 5.34
CA VAL A 161 -3.32 -10.60 6.39
C VAL A 161 -2.99 -9.92 7.71
N ALA A 162 -3.98 -9.28 8.31
CA ALA A 162 -3.89 -8.66 9.61
C ALA A 162 -4.30 -9.62 10.73
N THR A 163 -3.50 -9.67 11.79
CA THR A 163 -3.76 -10.43 13.02
C THR A 163 -3.48 -9.57 14.25
N GLY A 164 -4.21 -9.81 15.33
CA GLY A 164 -4.05 -9.08 16.58
C GLY A 164 -3.98 -10.00 17.79
N PRO A 165 -3.58 -9.48 18.97
CA PRO A 165 -3.48 -10.26 20.19
C PRO A 165 -4.87 -10.63 20.75
N HIS A 166 -4.96 -11.75 21.47
CA HIS A 166 -6.18 -12.20 22.18
C HIS A 166 -7.39 -12.52 21.28
N THR A 167 -7.19 -12.67 19.97
CA THR A 167 -8.23 -13.07 19.02
C THR A 167 -7.67 -14.02 17.96
N ASP A 168 -8.51 -14.94 17.49
CA ASP A 168 -8.21 -15.80 16.34
C ASP A 168 -8.69 -15.17 15.02
N LYS A 169 -9.36 -14.01 15.10
CA LYS A 169 -9.84 -13.27 13.93
C LYS A 169 -8.67 -12.84 13.05
N LYS A 170 -8.84 -13.06 11.75
CA LYS A 170 -7.90 -12.59 10.71
C LYS A 170 -8.67 -11.76 9.69
N VAL A 171 -8.03 -10.74 9.17
CA VAL A 171 -8.61 -9.86 8.15
C VAL A 171 -7.69 -9.83 6.94
N ASN A 172 -8.22 -10.16 5.77
CA ASN A 172 -7.52 -9.98 4.50
C ASN A 172 -7.64 -8.51 4.08
N LEU A 173 -6.51 -7.90 3.76
CA LEU A 173 -6.39 -6.51 3.34
C LEU A 173 -5.84 -6.45 1.92
N LYS A 174 -6.22 -5.40 1.20
CA LYS A 174 -5.65 -5.03 -0.09
C LYS A 174 -5.68 -3.51 -0.20
N ASP A 175 -4.62 -2.95 -0.75
CA ASP A 175 -4.51 -1.52 -1.06
C ASP A 175 -3.34 -1.31 -2.03
N GLN A 176 -2.92 -0.06 -2.20
CA GLN A 176 -1.77 0.30 -3.01
C GLN A 176 -0.92 1.39 -2.34
N ILE A 177 0.37 1.37 -2.62
CA ILE A 177 1.30 2.46 -2.33
C ILE A 177 1.40 3.29 -3.60
N ASP A 178 1.04 4.57 -3.51
CA ASP A 178 1.12 5.55 -4.59
C ASP A 178 2.19 6.62 -4.32
N GLY A 179 2.40 7.50 -5.29
CA GLY A 179 3.39 8.58 -5.18
C GLY A 179 4.83 8.12 -5.38
N LEU A 180 5.05 6.92 -5.92
CA LEU A 180 6.37 6.48 -6.40
C LEU A 180 6.70 7.17 -7.73
N LYS A 181 7.96 7.01 -8.15
CA LYS A 181 8.45 7.53 -9.42
C LYS A 181 7.69 6.93 -10.60
N THR A 182 7.13 7.78 -11.45
CA THR A 182 6.40 7.35 -12.65
C THR A 182 7.32 7.15 -13.84
N LYS A 183 6.86 6.45 -14.88
CA LYS A 183 7.54 6.39 -16.18
C LYS A 183 7.80 7.78 -16.76
N LYS A 184 6.83 8.69 -16.64
CA LYS A 184 6.97 10.08 -17.10
C LYS A 184 8.09 10.81 -16.34
N ASP A 185 8.24 10.56 -15.04
CA ASP A 185 9.33 11.12 -14.25
C ASP A 185 10.69 10.56 -14.69
N LYS A 186 10.78 9.24 -14.92
CA LYS A 186 11.99 8.59 -15.47
C LYS A 186 12.34 9.18 -16.85
N GLU A 187 11.35 9.40 -17.70
CA GLU A 187 11.56 10.00 -19.02
C GLU A 187 12.06 11.43 -18.93
N LYS A 188 11.42 12.27 -18.10
CA LYS A 188 11.84 13.64 -17.84
C LYS A 188 13.28 13.69 -17.32
N GLU A 189 13.62 12.85 -16.37
CA GLU A 189 14.98 12.79 -15.82
C GLU A 189 16.01 12.35 -16.87
N ALA A 190 15.68 11.39 -17.73
CA ALA A 190 16.54 11.00 -18.84
C ALA A 190 16.80 12.17 -19.81
N PHE A 191 15.75 12.95 -20.15
CA PHE A 191 15.91 14.16 -20.96
C PHE A 191 16.79 15.21 -20.27
N LEU A 192 16.58 15.46 -18.98
CA LEU A 192 17.38 16.41 -18.20
C LEU A 192 18.86 16.00 -18.12
N ASN A 193 19.12 14.73 -17.83
CA ASN A 193 20.48 14.21 -17.76
C ASN A 193 21.14 14.21 -19.14
N GLY A 194 20.40 13.84 -20.19
CA GLY A 194 20.85 13.94 -21.58
C GLY A 194 21.23 15.36 -21.99
N ALA A 195 20.38 16.34 -21.69
CA ALA A 195 20.61 17.76 -21.97
C ALA A 195 21.89 18.30 -21.33
N LYS A 196 22.23 17.85 -20.11
CA LYS A 196 23.48 18.23 -19.43
C LYS A 196 24.72 17.76 -20.19
N THR A 197 24.62 16.67 -20.95
CA THR A 197 25.75 16.15 -21.74
C THR A 197 25.94 16.85 -23.08
N ILE A 198 25.02 17.74 -23.48
CA ILE A 198 25.16 18.51 -24.72
C ILE A 198 26.21 19.58 -24.48
N ASP A 199 27.20 19.64 -25.35
CA ASP A 199 28.27 20.63 -25.40
C ASP A 199 28.39 21.18 -26.82
N GLY A 200 29.34 22.09 -27.03
CA GLY A 200 29.52 22.73 -28.33
C GLY A 200 30.01 21.79 -29.41
N ASP A 201 30.82 20.80 -29.06
CA ASP A 201 31.36 19.84 -30.02
C ASP A 201 30.26 18.93 -30.57
N LYS A 202 29.38 18.42 -29.70
CA LYS A 202 28.21 17.64 -30.16
C LYS A 202 27.29 18.45 -31.05
N ILE A 203 27.10 19.73 -30.76
CA ILE A 203 26.28 20.61 -31.61
C ILE A 203 26.99 20.86 -32.95
N ASN A 204 28.29 21.16 -32.93
CA ASN A 204 29.09 21.37 -34.13
C ASN A 204 29.06 20.13 -35.04
N ASP A 205 29.26 18.94 -34.48
CA ASP A 205 29.21 17.68 -35.21
C ASP A 205 27.83 17.41 -35.82
N ALA A 206 26.76 17.71 -35.07
CA ALA A 206 25.40 17.57 -35.56
C ALA A 206 25.08 18.58 -36.68
N ILE A 207 25.58 19.82 -36.59
CA ILE A 207 25.48 20.83 -37.66
C ILE A 207 26.23 20.36 -38.91
N LYS A 208 27.47 19.87 -38.76
CA LYS A 208 28.28 19.35 -39.88
C LYS A 208 27.55 18.23 -40.62
N LYS A 209 27.02 17.26 -39.89
CA LYS A 209 26.21 16.16 -40.46
C LYS A 209 24.94 16.66 -41.15
N ALA A 210 24.25 17.65 -40.57
CA ALA A 210 23.05 18.22 -41.17
C ALA A 210 23.36 18.94 -42.49
N ILE A 211 24.47 19.69 -42.57
CA ILE A 211 24.93 20.35 -43.79
C ILE A 211 25.29 19.31 -44.86
N GLU A 212 26.03 18.26 -44.50
CA GLU A 212 26.39 17.19 -45.43
C GLU A 212 25.15 16.50 -46.00
N LYS A 213 24.14 16.26 -45.16
CA LYS A 213 22.85 15.71 -45.61
C LYS A 213 22.08 16.67 -46.53
N GLN A 214 22.15 17.97 -46.29
CA GLN A 214 21.44 18.99 -47.09
C GLN A 214 22.10 19.25 -48.44
N THR A 215 23.43 19.22 -48.48
CA THR A 215 24.22 19.68 -49.64
C THR A 215 24.90 18.55 -50.39
N GLY A 216 25.03 17.37 -49.79
CA GLY A 216 25.84 16.26 -50.30
C GLY A 216 27.35 16.48 -50.20
N LYS A 217 27.80 17.58 -49.57
CA LYS A 217 29.21 17.97 -49.46
C LYS A 217 29.64 18.08 -48.00
N LYS A 218 30.91 17.80 -47.73
CA LYS A 218 31.47 18.03 -46.39
C LYS A 218 31.64 19.52 -46.14
N ILE A 219 31.57 19.93 -44.87
CA ILE A 219 31.65 21.36 -44.51
C ILE A 219 32.96 22.03 -44.97
N ASN A 220 34.06 21.28 -45.01
CA ASN A 220 35.38 21.77 -45.44
C ASN A 220 35.50 21.92 -46.97
N GLU A 221 34.49 21.52 -47.74
CA GLU A 221 34.40 21.70 -49.19
C GLU A 221 33.56 22.93 -49.56
N LEU A 222 33.10 23.68 -48.56
CA LEU A 222 32.20 24.82 -48.71
C LEU A 222 32.88 26.10 -48.19
N GLU A 223 32.69 27.19 -48.91
CA GLU A 223 33.07 28.53 -48.45
C GLU A 223 32.08 29.02 -47.37
N PRO A 224 32.52 29.68 -46.28
CA PRO A 224 31.63 30.10 -45.20
C PRO A 224 30.44 30.95 -45.64
N LYS A 225 30.61 31.76 -46.70
CA LYS A 225 29.53 32.57 -47.30
C LYS A 225 28.40 31.71 -47.88
N ASP A 226 28.72 30.54 -48.43
CA ASP A 226 27.81 29.66 -49.15
C ASP A 226 27.11 28.63 -48.23
N VAL A 227 27.56 28.51 -46.98
CA VAL A 227 26.95 27.63 -45.98
C VAL A 227 25.68 28.24 -45.41
N THR A 228 24.57 27.51 -45.45
CA THR A 228 23.35 27.83 -44.71
C THR A 228 23.25 26.91 -43.50
N LEU A 229 23.26 27.48 -42.28
CA LEU A 229 23.10 26.66 -41.08
C LEU A 229 21.66 26.13 -40.98
N PRO A 230 21.47 24.88 -40.51
CA PRO A 230 20.15 24.36 -40.22
C PRO A 230 19.52 25.19 -39.09
N GLY A 231 18.24 25.58 -39.20
CA GLY A 231 17.56 26.33 -38.13
C GLY A 231 17.28 25.49 -36.87
N LYS A 232 17.33 24.16 -37.00
CA LYS A 232 17.22 23.21 -35.89
C LYS A 232 17.94 21.90 -36.22
N ILE A 233 18.43 21.24 -35.19
CA ILE A 233 19.09 19.92 -35.27
C ILE A 233 18.57 19.01 -34.16
N GLN A 234 18.65 17.71 -34.37
CA GLN A 234 18.37 16.70 -33.35
C GLN A 234 19.69 16.06 -32.91
N ILE A 235 19.91 16.01 -31.60
CA ILE A 235 21.12 15.43 -31.00
C ILE A 235 20.71 14.20 -30.18
N PRO A 236 21.28 13.01 -30.46
CA PRO A 236 21.05 11.82 -29.67
C PRO A 236 21.55 12.00 -28.23
N ILE A 237 20.72 11.65 -27.26
CA ILE A 237 21.04 11.73 -25.82
C ILE A 237 21.08 10.34 -25.15
N GLY A 238 21.07 9.27 -25.95
CA GLY A 238 21.08 7.88 -25.48
C GLY A 238 19.69 7.28 -25.28
N GLY A 239 19.61 5.95 -25.20
CA GLY A 239 18.35 5.23 -24.99
C GLY A 239 17.31 5.41 -26.11
N GLY A 240 17.76 5.69 -27.34
CA GLY A 240 16.89 5.96 -28.49
C GLY A 240 16.20 7.33 -28.46
N LYS A 241 16.63 8.25 -27.58
CA LYS A 241 16.05 9.59 -27.44
C LYS A 241 16.95 10.65 -28.08
N GLU A 242 16.31 11.72 -28.54
CA GLU A 242 16.96 12.88 -29.13
C GLU A 242 16.43 14.17 -28.51
N ILE A 243 17.26 15.20 -28.47
CA ILE A 243 16.90 16.56 -28.07
C ILE A 243 16.98 17.49 -29.27
N GLU A 244 16.01 18.39 -29.39
CA GLU A 244 16.07 19.47 -30.37
C GLU A 244 16.97 20.59 -29.85
N VAL A 245 17.87 21.07 -30.72
CA VAL A 245 18.62 22.30 -30.52
C VAL A 245 18.24 23.27 -31.64
N GLN A 246 17.71 24.42 -31.26
CA GLN A 246 17.41 25.51 -32.19
C GLN A 246 18.68 26.31 -32.43
N ILE A 247 19.06 26.46 -33.70
CA ILE A 247 20.29 27.11 -34.11
C ILE A 247 19.94 28.44 -34.77
N LYS A 248 20.54 29.51 -34.26
CA LYS A 248 20.47 30.83 -34.87
C LYS A 248 21.85 31.20 -35.43
N PRO A 249 21.97 31.43 -36.75
CA PRO A 249 23.23 31.82 -37.35
C PRO A 249 23.67 33.19 -36.87
N GLY A 250 24.98 33.34 -36.67
CA GLY A 250 25.67 34.59 -36.38
C GLY A 250 26.51 35.05 -37.58
N ASN A 251 27.66 35.66 -37.28
CA ASN A 251 28.57 36.20 -38.29
C ASN A 251 29.30 35.08 -39.05
N LYS A 252 29.37 35.23 -40.37
CA LYS A 252 30.20 34.41 -41.26
C LYS A 252 31.54 35.12 -41.48
N ASN A 253 32.64 34.45 -41.22
CA ASN A 253 33.98 34.99 -41.39
C ASN A 253 34.75 34.17 -42.44
N ALA A 254 34.77 34.66 -43.68
CA ALA A 254 35.46 34.01 -44.79
C ALA A 254 36.96 33.90 -44.54
N ASP A 255 37.60 34.97 -44.06
CA ASP A 255 39.05 35.03 -43.81
C ASP A 255 39.52 34.03 -42.75
N LYS A 256 38.64 33.66 -41.81
CA LYS A 256 38.92 32.70 -40.73
C LYS A 256 38.28 31.33 -40.96
N GLY A 257 37.60 31.10 -42.08
CA GLY A 257 36.92 29.83 -42.35
C GLY A 257 35.82 29.47 -41.33
N SER A 258 35.20 30.43 -40.66
CA SER A 258 34.32 30.15 -39.50
C SER A 258 32.94 30.77 -39.59
N ILE A 259 31.97 30.17 -38.89
CA ILE A 259 30.58 30.64 -38.77
C ILE A 259 30.16 30.60 -37.31
N ASP A 260 29.83 31.77 -36.76
CA ASP A 260 29.31 31.89 -35.41
C ASP A 260 27.85 31.41 -35.35
N TRP A 261 27.43 30.84 -34.21
CA TRP A 261 26.04 30.45 -34.00
C TRP A 261 25.64 30.49 -32.53
N THR A 262 24.34 30.56 -32.28
CA THR A 262 23.78 30.37 -30.94
C THR A 262 22.83 29.19 -30.96
N GLY A 263 22.91 28.36 -29.92
CA GLY A 263 22.10 27.16 -29.79
C GLY A 263 21.22 27.25 -28.57
N THR A 264 19.94 26.96 -28.74
CA THR A 264 19.01 26.84 -27.62
C THR A 264 18.60 25.38 -27.49
N VAL A 265 18.95 24.76 -26.36
CA VAL A 265 18.56 23.38 -26.06
C VAL A 265 17.12 23.37 -25.59
N VAL A 266 16.26 22.66 -26.31
CA VAL A 266 14.83 22.56 -26.00
C VAL A 266 14.58 21.26 -25.26
N VAL A 267 14.29 21.36 -23.95
CA VAL A 267 13.92 20.22 -23.11
C VAL A 267 12.40 20.20 -22.93
N PRO A 268 11.69 19.11 -23.25
CA PRO A 268 10.25 19.03 -23.06
C PRO A 268 9.84 19.36 -21.61
N GLY A 269 8.97 20.37 -21.45
CA GLY A 269 8.44 20.78 -20.14
C GLY A 269 9.39 21.58 -19.26
N GLN A 270 10.40 22.23 -19.85
CA GLN A 270 11.25 23.24 -19.20
C GLN A 270 11.45 24.46 -20.10
N ASP A 271 11.84 25.57 -19.48
CA ASP A 271 12.27 26.75 -20.21
C ASP A 271 13.58 26.47 -20.98
N PRO A 272 13.72 26.98 -22.22
CA PRO A 272 14.86 26.70 -23.07
C PRO A 272 16.17 27.26 -22.47
N THR A 273 17.28 26.51 -22.60
CA THR A 273 18.60 26.98 -22.13
C THR A 273 19.46 27.44 -23.31
N LEU A 274 19.91 28.70 -23.28
CA LEU A 274 20.73 29.32 -24.32
C LEU A 274 22.22 28.99 -24.14
N ARG A 275 22.92 28.66 -25.23
CA ARG A 275 24.38 28.50 -25.29
C ARG A 275 24.96 29.25 -26.51
N LEU A 276 26.08 29.95 -26.30
CA LEU A 276 26.79 30.77 -27.30
C LEU A 276 28.10 30.10 -27.72
N LEU A 277 28.27 29.74 -29.01
CA LEU A 277 29.40 28.96 -29.50
C LEU A 277 29.79 29.30 -30.97
N LYS A 278 30.85 28.71 -31.51
CA LYS A 278 31.36 28.96 -32.88
C LYS A 278 31.69 27.65 -33.60
N ILE A 279 31.49 27.60 -34.93
CA ILE A 279 32.05 26.56 -35.81
C ILE A 279 33.35 27.08 -36.41
N ALA A 280 34.42 26.32 -36.20
CA ALA A 280 35.71 26.44 -36.88
C ALA A 280 35.92 25.27 -37.83
#